data_AF-A0A7S1SJF6-F1
#
_entry.id   AF-A0A7S1SJF6-F1
#
_cell.length_a   1.000
_cell.length_b   1.000
_cell.length_c   1.000
_cell.angle_alpha   90.00
_cell.angle_beta   90.00
_cell.angle_gamma   90.00
#
_symmetry.space_group_name_H-M   'P 1'
#
loop_
_entity.id
_entity.type
_entity.pdbx_description
1 polymer ?
#
loop_
_entity_poly.entity_id
_entity_poly.type
_entity_poly.pdbx_seq_one_letter_code
_entity_poly.pdbx_strand_id
1 'polypeptide(L)'
;VASRSAVERWYKQVLDVLELRECFHPCYIHGGSDIGYPGTKRGHFINIRRATGIAYGDMVFIDDEYGNIEDMEAEGVVCQYVARTGVTVRAMQEVVAKWQRQQLQ
;
A
#
# COMPACT_ATOMS: atom_id res chain seq x y z
N VAL A 1 2.76 0.60 -4.74
CA VAL A 1 3.20 -0.69 -4.16
C VAL A 1 4.29 -0.39 -3.16
N ALA A 2 4.10 -0.81 -1.91
CA ALA A 2 5.09 -0.56 -0.87
C ALA A 2 6.18 -1.64 -0.91
N SER A 3 7.23 -1.46 -1.69
CA SER A 3 8.35 -2.41 -1.77
C SER A 3 9.51 -2.01 -0.85
N ARG A 4 10.13 -2.99 -0.19
CA ARG A 4 11.38 -2.82 0.58
C ARG A 4 12.63 -2.99 -0.30
N SER A 5 12.49 -3.41 -1.55
CA SER A 5 13.64 -3.75 -2.41
C SER A 5 14.30 -2.52 -3.03
N ALA A 6 15.62 -2.38 -2.88
CA ALA A 6 16.44 -1.29 -3.42
C ALA A 6 16.51 -1.21 -4.96
N VAL A 7 15.76 -2.04 -5.69
CA VAL A 7 15.89 -2.18 -7.14
C VAL A 7 14.66 -1.60 -7.85
N GLU A 8 14.59 -0.28 -7.85
CA GLU A 8 13.47 0.48 -8.44
C GLU A 8 13.25 0.21 -9.94
N ARG A 9 14.30 -0.20 -10.66
CA ARG A 9 14.29 -0.22 -12.14
C ARG A 9 13.45 -1.36 -12.72
N TRP A 10 13.55 -2.58 -12.20
CA TRP A 10 12.79 -3.72 -12.74
C TRP A 10 11.29 -3.61 -12.41
N TYR A 11 10.96 -3.07 -11.23
CA TYR A 11 9.58 -2.89 -10.82
C TYR A 11 8.85 -1.91 -11.76
N LYS A 12 9.50 -0.80 -12.12
CA LYS A 12 9.00 0.15 -13.12
C LYS A 12 8.77 -0.53 -14.48
N GLN A 13 9.68 -1.42 -14.91
CA GLN A 13 9.55 -2.18 -16.16
C GLN A 13 8.37 -3.17 -16.12
N VAL A 14 8.14 -3.85 -15.00
CA VAL A 14 6.98 -4.75 -14.86
C VAL A 14 5.67 -3.97 -14.99
N LEU A 15 5.57 -2.79 -14.37
CA LEU A 15 4.39 -1.94 -14.51
C LEU A 15 4.16 -1.46 -15.94
N ASP A 16 5.24 -1.19 -16.69
CA ASP A 16 5.15 -0.85 -18.12
C ASP A 16 4.60 -2.01 -18.95
N VAL A 17 5.19 -3.20 -18.79
CA VAL A 17 4.82 -4.40 -19.55
C VAL A 17 3.38 -4.83 -19.27
N LEU A 18 2.90 -4.63 -18.05
CA LEU A 18 1.53 -4.95 -17.65
C LEU A 18 0.54 -3.80 -17.89
N GLU A 19 0.99 -2.66 -18.43
CA GLU A 19 0.17 -1.47 -18.68
C GLU A 19 -0.53 -0.93 -17.42
N LEU A 20 0.11 -1.10 -16.26
CA LEU A 20 -0.46 -0.72 -14.96
C LEU A 20 0.01 0.65 -14.46
N ARG A 21 0.85 1.37 -15.22
CA ARG A 21 1.41 2.66 -14.76
C ARG A 21 0.36 3.67 -14.34
N GLU A 22 -0.71 3.80 -15.12
CA GLU A 22 -1.80 4.74 -14.84
C GLU A 22 -2.61 4.37 -13.58
N CYS A 23 -2.51 3.13 -13.11
CA CYS A 23 -3.14 2.68 -11.87
C CYS A 23 -2.34 3.03 -10.61
N PHE A 24 -1.09 3.47 -10.74
CA PHE A 24 -0.20 3.75 -9.61
C PHE A 24 0.27 5.19 -9.63
N HIS A 25 -0.11 5.97 -8.61
CA HIS A 25 0.45 7.31 -8.45
C HIS A 25 1.99 7.24 -8.27
N PRO A 26 2.79 8.13 -8.91
CA PRO A 26 4.25 8.04 -8.90
C PRO A 26 4.90 7.96 -7.51
N CYS A 27 4.27 8.55 -6.48
CA CYS A 27 4.73 8.48 -5.10
C CYS A 27 4.65 7.06 -4.49
N TYR A 28 3.83 6.16 -5.05
CA TYR A 28 3.75 4.75 -4.62
C TYR A 28 4.85 3.87 -5.24
N ILE A 29 5.64 4.43 -6.16
CA ILE A 29 6.69 3.71 -6.92
C ILE A 29 8.08 4.16 -6.46
N HIS A 30 8.19 5.37 -5.91
CA HIS A 30 9.44 5.90 -5.39
C HIS A 30 9.53 5.64 -3.89
N GLY A 31 10.47 4.78 -3.49
CA GLY A 31 10.99 4.80 -2.13
C GLY A 31 11.82 6.07 -1.97
N GLY A 32 11.14 7.23 -1.91
CA GLY A 32 11.78 8.54 -1.90
C GLY A 32 12.88 8.60 -0.85
N SER A 33 14.09 8.92 -1.31
CA SER A 33 15.31 9.08 -0.51
C SER A 33 15.24 10.24 0.49
N ASP A 34 14.15 11.02 0.54
CA ASP A 34 14.21 12.39 1.05
C ASP A 34 13.29 12.66 2.26
N ILE A 35 13.14 11.71 3.20
CA ILE A 35 12.92 11.94 4.66
C ILE A 35 12.33 10.65 5.27
N GLY A 36 13.18 9.93 6.02
CA GLY A 36 12.78 9.07 7.13
C GLY A 36 12.37 7.63 6.79
N TYR A 37 13.25 6.68 7.14
CA TYR A 37 13.01 5.23 7.28
C TYR A 37 13.14 4.38 6.01
N PRO A 38 14.36 4.10 5.53
CA PRO A 38 14.55 3.03 4.57
C PRO A 38 14.04 1.70 5.13
N GLY A 39 13.06 1.09 4.46
CA GLY A 39 12.68 -0.31 4.67
C GLY A 39 11.42 -0.59 5.52
N THR A 40 10.71 0.40 6.06
CA THR A 40 9.45 0.16 6.80
C THR A 40 8.22 0.61 6.01
N LYS A 41 7.12 -0.15 6.11
CA LYS A 41 5.84 0.23 5.48
C LYS A 41 5.32 1.55 6.03
N ARG A 42 5.54 1.81 7.32
CA ARG A 42 5.17 3.09 7.95
C ARG A 42 5.80 4.30 7.25
N GLY A 43 7.09 4.25 6.91
CA GLY A 43 7.75 5.32 6.16
C GLY A 43 7.10 5.55 4.79
N HIS A 44 6.73 4.47 4.10
CA HIS A 44 6.01 4.56 2.83
C HIS A 44 4.63 5.22 2.98
N PHE A 45 3.85 4.84 4.00
CA PHE A 45 2.54 5.43 4.27
C PHE A 45 2.61 6.91 4.66
N ILE A 46 3.64 7.33 5.41
CA ILE A 46 3.90 8.75 5.69
C ILE A 46 4.11 9.53 4.39
N ASN A 47 4.92 8.98 3.47
CA ASN A 47 5.19 9.63 2.19
C ASN A 47 3.96 9.68 1.29
N ILE A 48 3.15 8.62 1.25
CA ILE A 48 1.87 8.61 0.54
C ILE A 48 0.96 9.70 1.10
N ARG A 49 0.73 9.72 2.42
CA ARG A 49 -0.14 10.72 3.06
C ARG A 49 0.34 12.15 2.80
N ARG A 50 1.65 12.39 2.84
CA ARG A 50 2.23 13.71 2.52
C ARG A 50 2.01 14.10 1.06
N ALA A 51 2.14 13.15 0.13
CA ALA A 51 2.00 13.42 -1.30
C ALA A 51 0.54 13.55 -1.75
N THR A 52 -0.39 12.81 -1.13
CA THR A 52 -1.80 12.74 -1.57
C THR A 52 -2.77 13.50 -0.67
N GLY A 53 -2.38 13.79 0.58
CA GLY A 53 -3.28 14.37 1.59
C GLY A 53 -4.32 13.41 2.16
N ILE A 54 -4.36 12.15 1.71
CA ILE A 54 -5.36 11.15 2.14
C ILE A 54 -5.09 10.75 3.60
N ALA A 55 -6.14 10.71 4.44
CA ALA A 55 -6.03 10.27 5.83
C ALA A 55 -5.90 8.74 5.92
N TYR A 56 -5.28 8.21 6.99
CA TYR A 56 -5.10 6.76 7.12
C TYR A 56 -6.42 5.97 7.16
N GLY A 57 -7.47 6.52 7.76
CA GLY A 57 -8.82 5.93 7.75
C GLY A 57 -9.44 5.84 6.35
N ASP A 58 -8.92 6.60 5.37
CA ASP A 58 -9.34 6.58 3.98
C ASP A 58 -8.44 5.70 3.10
N MET A 59 -7.53 4.94 3.71
CA MET A 59 -6.63 4.03 3.01
C MET A 59 -7.01 2.57 3.23
N VAL A 60 -6.84 1.80 2.16
CA VAL A 60 -6.93 0.34 2.15
C VAL A 60 -5.54 -0.24 1.89
N PHE A 61 -5.18 -1.29 2.63
CA PHE A 61 -3.89 -1.95 2.50
C PHE A 61 -4.02 -3.48 2.42
N ILE A 62 -3.34 -4.09 1.45
CA ILE A 62 -3.30 -5.55 1.27
C ILE A 62 -1.84 -5.98 1.24
N ASP A 63 -1.48 -6.93 2.09
CA ASP A 63 -0.10 -7.40 2.26
C ASP A 63 -0.09 -8.86 2.77
N ASP A 64 0.97 -9.60 2.47
CA ASP A 64 1.16 -10.99 2.90
C ASP A 64 2.08 -11.12 4.13
N GLU A 65 2.63 -10.02 4.64
CA GLU A 65 3.40 -9.98 5.88
C GLU A 65 2.52 -9.47 7.02
N TYR A 66 2.12 -10.37 7.92
CA TYR A 66 1.21 -10.08 9.02
C TYR A 66 1.70 -8.92 9.92
N GLY A 67 3.01 -8.79 10.15
CA GLY A 67 3.56 -7.66 10.92
C GLY A 67 3.29 -6.30 10.26
N ASN A 68 3.28 -6.20 8.93
CA ASN A 68 2.91 -4.97 8.23
C ASN A 68 1.41 -4.64 8.40
N ILE A 69 0.57 -5.66 8.49
CA ILE A 69 -0.87 -5.51 8.70
C ILE A 69 -1.11 -4.93 10.09
N GLU A 70 -0.54 -5.54 11.13
CA GLU A 70 -0.67 -5.06 12.52
C GLU A 70 -0.16 -3.62 12.67
N ASP A 71 1.01 -3.32 12.12
CA ASP A 71 1.60 -1.98 12.16
C ASP A 71 0.68 -0.91 11.53
N MET A 72 -0.08 -1.27 10.50
CA MET A 72 -0.89 -0.31 9.74
C MET A 72 -2.32 -0.22 10.24
N GLU A 73 -2.89 -1.31 10.76
CA GLU A 73 -4.15 -1.26 11.49
C GLU A 73 -4.02 -0.38 12.75
N ALA A 74 -2.87 -0.41 13.43
CA ALA A 74 -2.59 0.46 14.58
C ALA A 74 -2.61 1.97 14.23
N GLU A 75 -2.29 2.33 12.98
CA GLU A 75 -2.35 3.71 12.48
C GLU A 75 -3.74 4.07 11.91
N GLY A 76 -4.69 3.14 11.92
CA GLY A 76 -6.07 3.34 11.45
C GLY A 76 -6.31 2.99 9.97
N VAL A 77 -5.36 2.34 9.30
CA VAL A 77 -5.52 1.88 7.91
C VAL A 77 -6.38 0.62 7.86
N VAL A 78 -7.27 0.53 6.85
CA VAL A 78 -8.10 -0.67 6.67
C VAL A 78 -7.32 -1.75 5.95
N CYS A 79 -6.88 -2.75 6.72
CA CYS A 79 -5.98 -3.77 6.19
C CYS A 79 -6.70 -5.09 5.89
N GLN A 80 -6.13 -5.83 4.94
CA GLN A 80 -6.49 -7.20 4.59
C GLN A 80 -5.23 -8.03 4.39
N TYR A 81 -5.03 -9.02 5.27
CA TYR A 81 -3.99 -10.02 5.08
C TYR A 81 -4.36 -10.95 3.93
N VAL A 82 -3.38 -11.29 3.09
CA VAL A 82 -3.52 -12.33 2.06
C VAL A 82 -2.44 -13.38 2.22
N ALA A 83 -2.76 -14.64 1.90
CA ALA A 83 -1.75 -15.68 1.83
C ALA A 83 -0.80 -15.43 0.65
N ARG A 84 0.33 -16.15 0.61
CA ARG A 84 1.37 -16.06 -0.45
C ARG A 84 0.88 -16.31 -1.89
N THR A 85 -0.40 -16.68 -2.06
CA THR A 85 -1.10 -16.75 -3.36
C THR A 85 -1.36 -15.37 -3.97
N GLY A 86 -1.13 -14.28 -3.22
CA GLY A 86 -1.22 -12.91 -3.71
C GLY A 86 -2.63 -12.32 -3.62
N VAL A 87 -2.78 -11.15 -4.25
CA VAL A 87 -4.03 -10.38 -4.25
C VAL A 87 -5.05 -11.02 -5.19
N THR A 88 -6.26 -11.26 -4.68
CA THR A 88 -7.39 -11.74 -5.47
C THR A 88 -8.49 -10.68 -5.54
N VAL A 89 -9.37 -10.77 -6.54
CA VAL A 89 -10.57 -9.91 -6.64
C VAL A 89 -11.41 -10.01 -5.37
N ARG A 90 -11.52 -11.21 -4.79
CA ARG A 90 -12.22 -11.44 -3.53
C ARG A 90 -11.59 -10.65 -2.38
N ALA A 91 -10.27 -10.73 -2.20
CA ALA A 91 -9.58 -9.99 -1.15
C ALA A 91 -9.75 -8.46 -1.31
N MET A 92 -9.73 -7.97 -2.55
CA MET A 92 -10.02 -6.56 -2.86
C MET A 92 -11.45 -6.17 -2.46
N GLN A 93 -12.45 -6.98 -2.81
CA GLN A 93 -13.85 -6.72 -2.46
C GLN A 93 -14.07 -6.74 -0.94
N GLU A 94 -13.47 -7.71 -0.24
CA GLU A 94 -13.60 -7.86 1.21
C GLU A 94 -13.03 -6.64 1.95
N VAL A 95 -11.86 -6.15 1.54
CA VAL A 95 -11.22 -5.00 2.20
C VAL A 95 -11.95 -3.69 1.90
N VAL A 96 -12.45 -3.49 0.68
CA VAL A 96 -13.24 -2.31 0.33
C VAL A 96 -14.55 -2.31 1.10
N ALA A 97 -15.21 -3.47 1.24
CA ALA A 97 -16.41 -3.59 2.06
C ALA A 97 -16.13 -3.34 3.55
N LYS A 98 -14.98 -3.77 4.07
CA LYS A 98 -14.53 -3.45 5.44
C LYS A 98 -14.39 -1.95 5.63
N TRP A 99 -13.75 -1.27 4.69
CA TRP A 99 -13.58 0.19 4.71
C TRP A 99 -14.92 0.92 4.65
N GLN A 100 -15.81 0.56 3.72
CA GLN A 100 -17.15 1.16 3.60
C GLN A 100 -17.97 1.06 4.89
N ARG A 101 -17.90 -0.08 5.60
CA ARG A 101 -18.60 -0.24 6.88
C ARG A 101 -18.07 0.71 7.96
N GLN A 102 -16.77 0.99 7.97
CA GLN A 102 -16.17 1.93 8.93
C GLN A 102 -16.54 3.39 8.63
N GLN A 103 -16.72 3.75 7.35
CA GLN A 103 -17.14 5.11 6.97
C GLN A 103 -18.61 5.42 7.29
N LEU A 104 -19.43 4.39 7.53
CA LEU A 104 -20.85 4.54 7.87
C LEU A 104 -21.12 4.58 9.38
N GLN A 105 -20.07 4.50 10.20
CA GLN A 105 -20.13 4.56 11.67
C GLN A 105 -19.72 5.94 12.18
#